data_AF-L9WP55-F1
#
_entry.id   AF-L9WP55-F1
#
_cell.length_a   1.000
_cell.length_b   1.000
_cell.length_c   1.000
_cell.angle_alpha   90.00
_cell.angle_beta   90.00
_cell.angle_gamma   90.00
#
_symmetry.space_group_name_H-M   'P 1'
#
loop_
_entity.id
_entity.type
_entity.pdbx_description
1 polymer ?
#
loop_
_entity_poly.entity_id
_entity_poly.type
_entity_poly.pdbx_seq_one_letter_code
_entity_poly.pdbx_strand_id
1 'polypeptide(L)'
;MGGLAGCTSSLPFVGSGDFEVDQWLTTVSFEDVLDDETVEEQYDDADLEETEELVRMFSYVEPEMIFDNESDIDTYAPLESGSELRGKVGVTASEIDWALQQSANWEYEFDLSYGGSGTTEGSTTVLAGDFDTDDVEDALERWVDDEFDFDDDDDDDDDDDGFESAGSQGDFDLYTVEDYAFGVSDDYVVATDAPALIDAVSLVESTIDTKDDEQNRWTDDDDGELLLSELESGGAAFGILTQPRTVENELEDQYDDPDDASEEEREAIRDRIEDWEYGLVGQARSQDVDGSTTDICEVFVYESEGEADSDALQEHVERNRDIGDDWATLEDYSIDADGRVLILTGEVRTRALF
;
A
#
# COMPACT_ATOMS: atom_id res chain seq x y z
N MET A 1 -44.75 -26.82 9.18
CA MET A 1 -45.40 -25.85 10.10
C MET A 1 -44.82 -26.09 11.49
N GLY A 2 -44.17 -25.05 12.04
CA GLY A 2 -43.34 -25.09 13.24
C GLY A 2 -41.89 -25.40 12.85
N GLY A 3 -40.92 -24.48 12.85
CA GLY A 3 -40.79 -23.23 13.57
C GLY A 3 -39.48 -23.32 14.34
N LEU A 4 -38.36 -22.95 13.71
CA LEU A 4 -37.08 -22.73 14.37
C LEU A 4 -36.88 -21.21 14.43
N ALA A 5 -37.08 -20.68 15.63
CA ALA A 5 -36.40 -19.47 16.09
C ALA A 5 -34.90 -19.72 15.98
N GLY A 6 -34.07 -18.78 15.52
CA GLY A 6 -34.03 -17.41 15.98
C GLY A 6 -32.82 -17.29 16.90
N CYS A 7 -31.65 -17.28 16.28
CA CYS A 7 -30.44 -16.64 16.79
C CYS A 7 -29.93 -15.75 15.66
N THR A 8 -30.70 -14.70 15.37
CA THR A 8 -30.11 -13.47 14.85
C THR A 8 -29.37 -12.88 16.05
N SER A 9 -28.10 -13.25 16.26
CA SER A 9 -27.23 -12.40 17.07
C SER A 9 -27.07 -11.13 16.27
N SER A 10 -27.75 -10.10 16.77
CA SER A 10 -27.63 -8.74 16.31
C SER A 10 -26.20 -8.29 16.59
N LEU A 11 -25.30 -8.56 15.65
CA LEU A 11 -24.10 -7.74 15.49
C LEU A 11 -24.58 -6.36 15.00
N PRO A 12 -24.04 -5.27 15.56
CA PRO A 12 -24.48 -3.93 15.22
C PRO A 12 -24.13 -3.65 13.76
N PHE A 13 -25.16 -3.25 13.01
CA PHE A 13 -25.12 -2.41 11.80
C PHE A 13 -23.83 -2.44 10.95
N VAL A 14 -23.94 -3.14 9.83
CA VAL A 14 -23.30 -2.86 8.54
C VAL A 14 -23.79 -1.51 8.00
N GLY A 15 -22.86 -0.69 7.51
CA GLY A 15 -23.12 0.53 6.74
C GLY A 15 -23.02 1.85 7.54
N SER A 16 -21.79 2.18 8.01
CA SER A 16 -21.27 3.54 8.32
C SER A 16 -20.09 3.46 9.33
N GLY A 17 -19.15 2.53 9.13
CA GLY A 17 -17.91 2.55 9.90
C GLY A 17 -16.87 3.26 9.06
N ASP A 18 -16.52 4.49 9.45
CA ASP A 18 -15.38 5.20 8.88
C ASP A 18 -14.16 4.27 9.03
N PHE A 19 -13.61 3.79 7.93
CA PHE A 19 -12.37 3.01 7.96
C PHE A 19 -11.28 4.02 8.28
N GLU A 20 -10.92 4.25 9.55
CA GLU A 20 -9.99 5.34 9.98
C GLU A 20 -8.62 5.35 9.26
N VAL A 21 -8.34 4.36 8.43
CA VAL A 21 -7.17 4.21 7.58
C VAL A 21 -7.36 4.93 6.23
N ASP A 22 -8.60 5.10 5.75
CA ASP A 22 -8.91 5.73 4.45
C ASP A 22 -8.40 7.18 4.38
N GLN A 23 -8.49 7.91 5.49
CA GLN A 23 -7.97 9.25 5.65
C GLN A 23 -6.43 9.31 5.55
N TRP A 24 -5.73 8.19 5.71
CA TRP A 24 -4.26 8.12 5.59
C TRP A 24 -3.80 7.68 4.21
N LEU A 25 -4.68 7.11 3.38
CA LEU A 25 -4.36 6.66 2.03
C LEU A 25 -4.13 7.86 1.11
N THR A 26 -2.87 8.08 0.74
CA THR A 26 -2.36 9.28 0.05
C THR A 26 -2.11 9.04 -1.44
N THR A 27 -2.35 10.06 -2.25
CA THR A 27 -2.17 10.12 -3.72
C THR A 27 -1.20 11.22 -4.09
N VAL A 28 -0.01 11.18 -3.50
CA VAL A 28 0.99 12.21 -3.70
C VAL A 28 1.50 12.18 -5.14
N SER A 29 1.68 13.34 -5.76
CA SER A 29 2.29 13.42 -7.09
C SER A 29 3.81 13.38 -6.95
N PHE A 30 4.52 12.82 -7.95
CA PHE A 30 5.99 12.84 -7.93
C PHE A 30 6.54 14.27 -7.90
N GLU A 31 5.86 15.23 -8.55
CA GLU A 31 6.23 16.65 -8.54
C GLU A 31 6.21 17.26 -7.13
N ASP A 32 5.28 16.84 -6.27
CA ASP A 32 5.13 17.39 -4.92
C ASP A 32 6.18 16.86 -3.94
N VAL A 33 6.81 15.72 -4.25
CA VAL A 33 7.85 15.09 -3.41
C VAL A 33 9.20 15.00 -4.09
N LEU A 34 9.38 15.68 -5.22
CA LEU A 34 10.65 15.70 -5.93
C LEU A 34 11.71 16.42 -5.08
N ASP A 35 12.84 15.76 -4.85
CA ASP A 35 14.01 16.42 -4.28
C ASP A 35 14.73 17.24 -5.35
N ASP A 36 14.29 18.49 -5.52
CA ASP A 36 14.87 19.46 -6.45
C ASP A 36 16.38 19.68 -6.18
N GLU A 37 16.82 19.64 -4.91
CA GLU A 37 18.22 19.84 -4.57
C GLU A 37 19.06 18.68 -5.10
N THR A 38 18.63 17.44 -4.87
CA THR A 38 19.31 16.26 -5.41
C THR A 38 19.28 16.24 -6.94
N VAL A 39 18.18 16.65 -7.57
CA VAL A 39 18.10 16.77 -9.04
C VAL A 39 19.12 17.78 -9.56
N GLU A 40 19.20 18.98 -8.97
CA GLU A 40 20.17 20.02 -9.34
C GLU A 40 21.62 19.54 -9.17
N GLU A 41 21.90 18.75 -8.13
CA GLU A 41 23.24 18.21 -7.87
C GLU A 41 23.66 17.09 -8.83
N GLN A 42 22.72 16.17 -9.14
CA GLN A 42 22.99 15.02 -10.01
C GLN A 42 22.92 15.40 -11.49
N TYR A 43 22.07 16.35 -11.86
CA TYR A 43 21.74 16.70 -13.23
C TYR A 43 21.79 18.22 -13.47
N ASP A 44 22.90 18.67 -14.03
CA ASP A 44 23.16 20.09 -14.38
C ASP A 44 22.07 20.63 -15.34
N ASP A 45 21.24 21.56 -14.87
CA ASP A 45 20.12 22.18 -15.60
C ASP A 45 19.02 21.18 -16.07
N ALA A 46 18.69 20.14 -15.30
CA ALA A 46 17.54 19.26 -15.58
C ALA A 46 16.21 19.91 -15.18
N ASP A 47 15.23 19.85 -16.08
CA ASP A 47 13.84 20.18 -15.79
C ASP A 47 12.99 18.90 -15.95
N LEU A 48 12.10 18.61 -14.99
CA LEU A 48 11.13 17.50 -15.12
C LEU A 48 10.17 17.82 -16.28
N GLU A 49 10.10 16.92 -17.27
CA GLU A 49 9.28 17.09 -18.47
C GLU A 49 7.96 16.32 -18.36
N GLU A 50 8.02 15.08 -17.90
CA GLU A 50 6.87 14.18 -17.81
C GLU A 50 6.98 13.28 -16.57
N THR A 51 5.82 12.97 -15.99
CA THR A 51 5.69 11.97 -14.93
C THR A 51 4.37 11.23 -15.07
N GLU A 52 4.41 9.92 -14.80
CA GLU A 52 3.25 9.05 -14.80
C GLU A 52 3.30 8.12 -13.58
N GLU A 53 2.17 7.99 -12.87
CA GLU A 53 2.05 7.00 -11.80
C GLU A 53 1.71 5.64 -12.43
N LEU A 54 2.57 4.65 -12.21
CA LEU A 54 2.41 3.31 -12.78
C LEU A 54 1.57 2.41 -11.88
N VAL A 55 1.87 2.46 -10.57
CA VAL A 55 1.29 1.58 -9.56
C VAL A 55 1.14 2.34 -8.25
N ARG A 56 0.02 2.12 -7.57
CA ARG A 56 -0.19 2.54 -6.20
C ARG A 56 -0.71 1.37 -5.37
N MET A 57 -0.19 1.15 -4.17
CA MET A 57 -0.63 0.04 -3.32
C MET A 57 -0.71 0.43 -1.84
N PHE A 58 -1.52 -0.31 -1.09
CA PHE A 58 -1.54 -0.26 0.37
C PHE A 58 -1.69 -1.65 0.97
N SER A 59 -1.23 -1.78 2.21
CA SER A 59 -1.39 -2.94 3.08
C SER A 59 -1.71 -2.46 4.49
N TYR A 60 -2.78 -2.96 5.07
CA TYR A 60 -3.30 -2.62 6.38
C TYR A 60 -3.42 -3.87 7.24
N VAL A 61 -3.12 -3.75 8.53
CA VAL A 61 -3.25 -4.85 9.49
C VAL A 61 -3.56 -4.35 10.92
N GLU A 62 -4.49 -5.05 11.57
CA GLU A 62 -4.76 -4.99 13.02
C GLU A 62 -3.99 -6.12 13.73
N PRO A 63 -3.00 -5.83 14.59
CA PRO A 63 -2.19 -6.86 15.24
C PRO A 63 -2.98 -7.83 16.13
N GLU A 64 -4.03 -7.37 16.83
CA GLU A 64 -4.81 -8.21 17.76
C GLU A 64 -5.41 -9.45 17.09
N MET A 65 -5.86 -9.33 15.82
CA MET A 65 -6.43 -10.43 15.05
C MET A 65 -5.46 -11.61 14.89
N ILE A 66 -4.16 -11.32 14.80
CA ILE A 66 -3.10 -12.31 14.57
C ILE A 66 -2.70 -13.00 15.88
N PHE A 67 -2.65 -12.24 16.99
CA PHE A 67 -2.26 -12.78 18.29
C PHE A 67 -3.32 -13.67 18.92
N ASP A 68 -4.61 -13.34 18.79
CA ASP A 68 -5.69 -14.16 19.35
C ASP A 68 -5.80 -15.53 18.67
N ASN A 69 -5.25 -15.66 17.46
CA ASN A 69 -5.28 -16.87 16.65
C ASN A 69 -3.89 -17.53 16.45
N GLU A 70 -2.86 -17.07 17.18
CA GLU A 70 -1.46 -17.53 17.09
C GLU A 70 -1.30 -19.06 17.19
N SER A 71 -2.18 -19.74 17.94
CA SER A 71 -2.10 -21.21 18.07
C SER A 71 -2.53 -22.00 16.84
N ASP A 72 -3.22 -21.34 15.90
CA ASP A 72 -3.73 -21.91 14.66
C ASP A 72 -3.05 -21.36 13.40
N ILE A 73 -2.23 -20.31 13.54
CA ILE A 73 -1.48 -19.62 12.48
C ILE A 73 0.03 -19.88 12.68
N ASP A 74 0.61 -20.84 11.96
CA ASP A 74 2.06 -20.85 11.73
C ASP A 74 2.24 -19.83 10.59
N THR A 75 2.70 -18.61 10.88
CA THR A 75 3.43 -17.66 10.01
C THR A 75 3.09 -16.21 10.42
N TYR A 76 4.13 -15.46 10.80
CA TYR A 76 4.11 -14.07 11.29
C TYR A 76 4.07 -13.01 10.16
N ALA A 77 3.79 -13.41 8.91
CA ALA A 77 4.05 -12.60 7.72
C ALA A 77 3.27 -11.26 7.65
N PRO A 78 1.98 -11.17 8.05
CA PRO A 78 1.28 -9.88 8.00
C PRO A 78 1.79 -8.88 9.04
N LEU A 79 2.45 -9.35 10.12
CA LEU A 79 3.11 -8.47 11.10
C LEU A 79 4.48 -7.99 10.63
N GLU A 80 5.04 -8.53 9.52
CA GLU A 80 6.34 -8.10 8.99
C GLU A 80 6.28 -6.65 8.50
N SER A 81 5.20 -6.22 7.83
CA SER A 81 5.03 -4.86 7.30
C SER A 81 5.18 -3.76 8.34
N GLY A 82 4.70 -3.97 9.57
CA GLY A 82 4.97 -3.04 10.68
C GLY A 82 6.22 -3.38 11.49
N SER A 83 6.73 -4.62 11.41
CA SER A 83 7.81 -5.10 12.30
C SER A 83 9.10 -4.30 12.22
N GLU A 84 9.44 -3.83 11.01
CA GLU A 84 10.65 -3.07 10.79
C GLU A 84 10.57 -1.71 11.48
N LEU A 85 9.53 -0.92 11.17
CA LEU A 85 9.32 0.38 11.80
C LEU A 85 9.18 0.25 13.32
N ARG A 86 8.45 -0.76 13.81
CA ARG A 86 8.33 -1.06 15.25
C ARG A 86 9.68 -1.26 15.93
N GLY A 87 10.59 -1.97 15.24
CA GLY A 87 11.96 -2.17 15.71
C GLY A 87 12.72 -0.86 15.83
N LYS A 88 12.60 0.03 14.83
CA LYS A 88 13.24 1.36 14.80
C LYS A 88 12.72 2.26 15.92
N VAL A 89 11.40 2.33 16.11
CA VAL A 89 10.76 3.27 17.06
C VAL A 89 10.59 2.67 18.47
N GLY A 90 11.08 1.45 18.70
CA GLY A 90 11.13 0.84 20.04
C GLY A 90 9.79 0.36 20.60
N VAL A 91 8.75 0.19 19.77
CA VAL A 91 7.39 -0.15 20.21
C VAL A 91 7.07 -1.64 20.05
N THR A 92 6.28 -2.19 20.97
CA THR A 92 5.84 -3.58 20.89
C THR A 92 4.58 -3.73 20.03
N ALA A 93 4.33 -4.94 19.55
CA ALA A 93 3.11 -5.21 18.77
C ALA A 93 1.82 -4.98 19.56
N SER A 94 1.87 -5.05 20.91
CA SER A 94 0.71 -4.82 21.78
C SER A 94 0.43 -3.35 22.07
N GLU A 95 1.31 -2.45 21.64
CA GLU A 95 1.15 -1.00 21.77
C GLU A 95 0.59 -0.37 20.49
N ILE A 96 0.25 -1.19 19.51
CA ILE A 96 -0.20 -0.77 18.18
C ILE A 96 -1.61 -1.26 17.97
N ASP A 97 -2.48 -0.31 17.68
CA ASP A 97 -3.86 -0.57 17.33
C ASP A 97 -3.94 -1.07 15.88
N TRP A 98 -3.20 -0.43 14.98
CA TRP A 98 -3.08 -0.86 13.59
C TRP A 98 -1.81 -0.33 12.89
N ALA A 99 -1.45 -0.96 11.78
CA ALA A 99 -0.39 -0.51 10.88
C ALA A 99 -0.90 -0.40 9.43
N LEU A 100 -0.49 0.65 8.73
CA LEU A 100 -0.72 0.88 7.30
C LEU A 100 0.64 1.07 6.62
N GLN A 101 0.88 0.34 5.55
CA GLN A 101 1.97 0.60 4.61
C GLN A 101 1.34 0.98 3.28
N GLN A 102 1.87 1.99 2.61
CA GLN A 102 1.47 2.38 1.27
C GLN A 102 2.70 2.73 0.44
N SER A 103 2.60 2.53 -0.87
CA SER A 103 3.64 2.96 -1.81
C SER A 103 3.04 3.38 -3.14
N ALA A 104 3.80 4.21 -3.85
CA ALA A 104 3.52 4.65 -5.19
C ALA A 104 4.79 4.56 -6.03
N ASN A 105 4.63 4.09 -7.26
CA ASN A 105 5.69 3.97 -8.25
C ASN A 105 5.42 4.93 -9.40
N TRP A 106 6.41 5.73 -9.75
CA TRP A 106 6.33 6.70 -10.82
C TRP A 106 7.38 6.45 -11.88
N GLU A 107 7.00 6.59 -13.13
CA GLU A 107 7.91 6.87 -14.23
C GLU A 107 8.10 8.39 -14.36
N TYR A 108 9.31 8.80 -14.70
CA TYR A 108 9.67 10.20 -14.90
C TYR A 108 10.60 10.37 -16.09
N GLU A 109 10.53 11.52 -16.74
CA GLU A 109 11.46 11.98 -17.78
C GLU A 109 11.94 13.41 -17.49
N PHE A 110 13.26 13.60 -17.52
CA PHE A 110 13.91 14.91 -17.45
C PHE A 110 14.37 15.39 -18.84
N ASP A 111 14.18 16.69 -19.14
CA ASP A 111 14.77 17.35 -20.32
C ASP A 111 16.29 17.46 -20.13
N LEU A 112 17.00 16.45 -20.62
CA LEU A 112 18.46 16.40 -20.65
C LEU A 112 18.96 16.32 -22.08
N SER A 113 20.17 16.86 -22.30
CA SER A 113 20.83 16.82 -23.62
C SER A 113 21.05 15.42 -24.22
N TYR A 114 20.85 14.36 -23.42
CA TYR A 114 20.93 12.96 -23.84
C TYR A 114 19.66 12.14 -23.54
N GLY A 115 18.57 12.78 -23.06
CA GLY A 115 17.40 12.12 -22.48
C GLY A 115 17.72 11.51 -21.11
N GLY A 116 16.77 11.55 -20.19
CA GLY A 116 16.90 10.92 -18.87
C GLY A 116 15.54 10.51 -18.35
N SER A 117 15.16 9.24 -18.60
CA SER A 117 13.98 8.63 -18.00
C SER A 117 14.37 7.58 -16.96
N GLY A 118 13.47 7.33 -16.02
CA GLY A 118 13.65 6.36 -14.97
C GLY A 118 12.35 6.06 -14.23
N THR A 119 12.43 5.12 -13.29
CA THR A 119 11.35 4.80 -12.36
C THR A 119 11.83 4.98 -10.94
N THR A 120 10.94 5.41 -10.06
CA THR A 120 11.21 5.59 -8.64
C THR A 120 9.98 5.16 -7.82
N GLU A 121 10.21 4.73 -6.59
CA GLU A 121 9.16 4.26 -5.68
C GLU A 121 9.29 5.01 -4.35
N GLY A 122 8.21 5.62 -3.88
CA GLY A 122 8.10 6.17 -2.54
C GLY A 122 7.23 5.28 -1.68
N SER A 123 7.61 5.06 -0.43
CA SER A 123 6.83 4.24 0.50
C SER A 123 6.67 4.90 1.86
N THR A 124 5.48 4.80 2.43
CA THR A 124 5.18 5.34 3.75
C THR A 124 4.52 4.28 4.61
N THR A 125 4.94 4.19 5.86
CA THR A 125 4.36 3.33 6.89
C THR A 125 3.82 4.20 8.03
N VAL A 126 2.59 3.94 8.44
CA VAL A 126 1.89 4.59 9.55
C VAL A 126 1.58 3.55 10.61
N LEU A 127 1.96 3.82 11.85
CA LEU A 127 1.54 3.07 13.03
C LEU A 127 0.61 3.95 13.85
N ALA A 128 -0.51 3.39 14.27
CA ALA A 128 -1.40 4.01 15.26
C ALA A 128 -1.31 3.27 16.59
N GLY A 129 -1.31 4.03 17.68
CA GLY A 129 -1.20 3.50 19.04
C GLY A 129 -1.17 4.61 20.08
N ASP A 130 -0.51 4.32 21.21
CA ASP A 130 -0.25 5.28 22.29
C ASP A 130 1.27 5.32 22.49
N PHE A 131 1.89 6.41 22.06
CA PHE A 131 3.34 6.57 21.98
C PHE A 131 3.81 7.68 22.93
N ASP A 132 4.90 7.41 23.65
CA ASP A 132 5.65 8.46 24.36
C ASP A 132 6.72 8.99 23.41
N THR A 133 6.55 10.22 22.93
CA THR A 133 7.41 10.82 21.90
C THR A 133 8.87 10.87 22.33
N ASP A 134 9.15 11.10 23.62
CA ASP A 134 10.51 11.11 24.17
C ASP A 134 11.15 9.70 24.08
N ASP A 135 10.37 8.64 24.36
CA ASP A 135 10.86 7.25 24.27
C ASP A 135 11.07 6.80 22.81
N VAL A 136 10.24 7.30 21.88
CA VAL A 136 10.37 7.06 20.43
C VAL A 136 11.60 7.76 19.87
N GLU A 137 11.82 9.03 20.20
CA GLU A 137 13.03 9.79 19.80
C GLU A 137 14.29 9.09 20.30
N ASP A 138 14.37 8.76 21.59
CA ASP A 138 15.48 8.00 22.17
C ASP A 138 15.69 6.64 21.46
N ALA A 139 14.64 6.03 20.92
CA ALA A 139 14.72 4.77 20.18
C ALA A 139 15.23 4.96 18.75
N LEU A 140 14.79 6.01 18.05
CA LEU A 140 15.28 6.38 16.74
C LEU A 140 16.76 6.74 16.78
N GLU A 141 17.20 7.59 17.72
CA GLU A 141 18.62 7.91 17.93
C GLU A 141 19.47 6.65 18.11
N ARG A 142 19.02 5.74 18.98
CA ARG A 142 19.70 4.45 19.20
C ARG A 142 19.74 3.56 17.96
N TRP A 143 18.67 3.57 17.17
CA TRP A 143 18.63 2.81 15.92
C TRP A 143 19.61 3.41 14.91
N VAL A 144 19.68 4.73 14.80
CA VAL A 144 20.62 5.43 13.92
C VAL A 144 22.06 5.09 14.31
N ASP A 145 22.41 5.22 15.60
CA ASP A 145 23.73 4.85 16.15
C ASP A 145 24.15 3.39 15.84
N ASP A 146 23.17 2.47 15.79
CA ASP A 146 23.41 1.05 15.57
C ASP A 146 23.52 0.69 14.07
N GLU A 147 22.78 1.38 13.20
CA GLU A 147 22.69 1.07 11.77
C GLU A 147 23.70 1.85 10.91
N PHE A 148 23.95 3.12 11.25
CA PHE A 148 24.82 4.01 10.50
C PHE A 148 26.15 4.21 11.25
N ASP A 149 27.26 3.86 10.58
CA ASP A 149 28.62 4.07 11.11
C ASP A 149 29.07 5.47 10.68
N PHE A 150 28.59 6.50 11.37
CA PHE A 150 29.12 7.85 11.22
C PHE A 150 30.54 7.84 11.80
N ASP A 151 31.54 7.71 10.92
CA ASP A 151 32.96 7.66 11.31
C ASP A 151 33.33 8.92 12.12
N ASP A 152 33.51 8.74 13.44
CA ASP A 152 34.06 9.62 14.49
C ASP A 152 35.47 10.24 14.18
N ASP A 153 35.92 10.23 12.93
CA ASP A 153 37.34 10.34 12.54
C ASP A 153 37.77 11.74 12.03
N ASP A 154 36.90 12.75 12.02
CA ASP A 154 37.30 14.15 11.80
C ASP A 154 37.21 14.99 13.10
N ASP A 155 38.39 15.46 13.56
CA ASP A 155 38.66 16.33 14.72
C ASP A 155 37.98 17.73 14.61
N ASP A 156 36.69 17.83 14.30
CA ASP A 156 35.89 19.07 14.40
C ASP A 156 34.63 18.79 15.24
N ASP A 157 34.46 19.56 16.32
CA ASP A 157 33.48 19.39 17.42
C ASP A 157 31.99 19.62 17.00
N ASP A 158 31.52 19.08 15.88
CA ASP A 158 30.10 19.07 15.50
C ASP A 158 29.61 17.61 15.56
N ASP A 159 28.87 17.27 16.63
CA ASP A 159 28.13 16.02 16.85
C ASP A 159 27.01 15.93 15.78
N ASP A 160 27.36 15.62 14.54
CA ASP A 160 26.43 15.48 13.41
C ASP A 160 26.24 13.99 13.11
N ASP A 161 25.38 13.38 13.91
CA ASP A 161 25.04 11.95 13.89
C ASP A 161 24.14 11.60 12.69
N GLY A 162 23.99 12.51 11.71
CA GLY A 162 23.10 12.38 10.55
C GLY A 162 21.60 12.35 10.88
N PHE A 163 21.22 12.19 12.16
CA PHE A 163 19.86 12.28 12.67
C PHE A 163 19.53 13.71 13.06
N GLU A 164 18.63 14.33 12.30
CA GLU A 164 18.31 15.74 12.46
C GLU A 164 16.82 15.96 12.70
N SER A 165 16.51 16.95 13.57
CA SER A 165 15.16 17.49 13.68
C SER A 165 14.81 18.26 12.40
N ALA A 166 13.90 17.73 11.60
CA ALA A 166 13.39 18.36 10.38
C ALA A 166 12.31 19.43 10.64
N GLY A 167 11.79 19.52 11.86
CA GLY A 167 10.82 20.54 12.25
C GLY A 167 9.55 19.94 12.84
N SER A 168 8.40 20.46 12.44
CA SER A 168 7.11 19.99 12.95
C SER A 168 6.01 20.20 11.90
N GLN A 169 5.13 19.22 11.73
CA GLN A 169 3.95 19.31 10.87
C GLN A 169 2.70 18.97 11.68
N GLY A 170 1.76 19.91 11.78
CA GLY A 170 0.58 19.73 12.65
C GLY A 170 0.98 19.51 14.11
N ASP A 171 0.57 18.37 14.67
CA ASP A 171 0.92 17.92 16.02
C ASP A 171 2.08 16.88 16.01
N PHE A 172 2.79 16.73 14.89
CA PHE A 172 3.94 15.82 14.74
C PHE A 172 5.27 16.56 14.84
N ASP A 173 6.21 15.97 15.57
CA ASP A 173 7.63 16.30 15.51
C ASP A 173 8.28 15.52 14.36
N LEU A 174 9.07 16.20 13.52
CA LEU A 174 9.67 15.60 12.32
C LEU A 174 11.17 15.38 12.50
N TYR A 175 11.64 14.22 12.04
CA TYR A 175 13.04 13.81 12.07
C TYR A 175 13.45 13.25 10.70
N THR A 176 14.73 13.38 10.36
CA THR A 176 15.30 12.86 9.11
C THR A 176 16.68 12.24 9.34
N VAL A 177 17.03 11.24 8.54
CA VAL A 177 18.36 10.62 8.47
C VAL A 177 18.55 9.95 7.11
N GLU A 178 19.53 10.42 6.34
CA GLU A 178 19.74 10.01 4.94
C GLU A 178 18.43 10.00 4.13
N ASP A 179 18.02 8.82 3.63
CA ASP A 179 16.84 8.56 2.79
C ASP A 179 15.54 8.33 3.62
N TYR A 180 15.61 8.47 4.96
CA TYR A 180 14.48 8.25 5.87
C TYR A 180 13.98 9.54 6.48
N ALA A 181 12.66 9.66 6.61
CA ALA A 181 12.04 10.66 7.46
C ALA A 181 10.96 10.05 8.35
N PHE A 182 10.73 10.68 9.49
CA PHE A 182 9.80 10.26 10.52
C PHE A 182 8.95 11.44 10.98
N GLY A 183 7.66 11.19 11.18
CA GLY A 183 6.75 12.07 11.91
C GLY A 183 6.24 11.36 13.14
N VAL A 184 6.47 11.93 14.32
CA VAL A 184 6.13 11.31 15.61
C VAL A 184 5.13 12.18 16.35
N SER A 185 4.05 11.56 16.84
CA SER A 185 3.04 12.18 17.71
C SER A 185 2.63 11.21 18.82
N ASP A 186 1.83 11.68 19.78
CA ASP A 186 1.30 10.84 20.87
C ASP A 186 0.47 9.65 20.36
N ASP A 187 -0.20 9.78 19.20
CA ASP A 187 -1.15 8.79 18.69
C ASP A 187 -0.64 8.03 17.45
N TYR A 188 0.35 8.58 16.73
CA TYR A 188 0.81 8.07 15.46
C TYR A 188 2.31 8.21 15.26
N VAL A 189 2.90 7.22 14.58
CA VAL A 189 4.24 7.31 14.00
C VAL A 189 4.14 7.08 12.50
N VAL A 190 4.58 8.04 11.70
CA VAL A 190 4.70 7.97 10.25
C VAL A 190 6.19 7.84 9.92
N ALA A 191 6.56 6.94 9.03
CA ALA A 191 7.91 6.83 8.51
C ALA A 191 7.89 6.61 7.02
N THR A 192 8.90 7.14 6.35
CA THR A 192 9.13 6.90 4.94
C THR A 192 10.51 6.29 4.71
N ASP A 193 10.60 5.50 3.66
CA ASP A 193 11.86 5.13 3.00
C ASP A 193 11.74 5.66 1.58
N ALA A 194 12.49 6.73 1.29
CA ALA A 194 12.40 7.49 0.06
C ALA A 194 13.75 7.45 -0.66
N PRO A 195 13.82 6.94 -1.91
CA PRO A 195 15.06 6.97 -2.69
C PRO A 195 15.46 8.42 -2.97
N ALA A 196 16.74 8.63 -3.26
CA ALA A 196 17.37 9.96 -3.44
C ALA A 196 16.66 10.99 -4.34
N LEU A 197 15.71 10.63 -5.20
CA LEU A 197 14.94 11.61 -5.99
C LEU A 197 13.66 12.08 -5.29
N ILE A 198 13.32 11.49 -4.16
CA ILE A 198 12.13 11.78 -3.38
C ILE A 198 12.59 12.42 -2.07
N ASP A 199 12.10 13.62 -1.79
CA ASP A 199 12.27 14.25 -0.49
C ASP A 199 11.44 13.50 0.55
N ALA A 200 12.14 12.75 1.41
CA ALA A 200 11.57 11.95 2.48
C ALA A 200 10.68 12.81 3.41
N VAL A 201 11.11 14.03 3.75
CA VAL A 201 10.35 14.90 4.66
C VAL A 201 9.05 15.33 3.99
N SER A 202 9.12 15.76 2.72
CA SER A 202 7.93 16.13 1.94
C SER A 202 6.92 14.98 1.80
N LEU A 203 7.38 13.73 1.70
CA LEU A 203 6.52 12.55 1.63
C LEU A 203 5.80 12.27 2.97
N VAL A 204 6.49 12.44 4.11
CA VAL A 204 5.88 12.36 5.45
C VAL A 204 4.87 13.49 5.66
N GLU A 205 5.23 14.72 5.33
CA GLU A 205 4.34 15.88 5.44
C GLU A 205 3.07 15.69 4.59
N SER A 206 3.22 15.24 3.34
CA SER A 206 2.08 14.95 2.45
C SER A 206 1.14 13.88 3.02
N THR A 207 1.67 12.87 3.68
CA THR A 207 0.87 11.83 4.34
C THR A 207 0.09 12.38 5.53
N ILE A 208 0.72 13.22 6.36
CA ILE A 208 0.07 13.88 7.50
C ILE A 208 -1.03 14.85 7.00
N ASP A 209 -0.73 15.63 5.98
CA ASP A 209 -1.67 16.59 5.39
C ASP A 209 -2.88 15.92 4.75
N THR A 210 -2.71 14.74 4.14
CA THR A 210 -3.83 13.95 3.60
C THR A 210 -4.84 13.60 4.67
N LYS A 211 -4.34 13.22 5.86
CA LYS A 211 -5.19 12.90 7.01
C LYS A 211 -5.85 14.14 7.60
N ASP A 212 -5.13 15.26 7.74
CA ASP A 212 -5.63 16.46 8.43
C ASP A 212 -6.51 17.37 7.54
N ASP A 213 -6.16 17.54 6.27
CA ASP A 213 -6.78 18.51 5.35
C ASP A 213 -7.67 17.86 4.27
N GLU A 214 -7.78 16.53 4.25
CA GLU A 214 -8.60 15.78 3.30
C GLU A 214 -8.22 16.01 1.82
N GLN A 215 -6.95 16.31 1.55
CA GLN A 215 -6.42 16.50 0.20
C GLN A 215 -5.61 15.27 -0.21
N ASN A 216 -5.48 15.02 -1.51
CA ASN A 216 -4.67 13.93 -2.06
C ASN A 216 -5.08 12.55 -1.50
N ARG A 217 -6.38 12.29 -1.35
CA ARG A 217 -6.87 11.00 -0.86
C ARG A 217 -7.06 10.01 -1.99
N TRP A 218 -6.89 8.72 -1.73
CA TRP A 218 -7.22 7.68 -2.72
C TRP A 218 -8.65 7.80 -3.24
N THR A 219 -9.57 8.27 -2.40
CA THR A 219 -10.96 8.52 -2.75
C THR A 219 -11.20 9.73 -3.64
N ASP A 220 -10.17 10.56 -3.88
CA ASP A 220 -10.25 11.65 -4.87
C ASP A 220 -10.07 11.13 -6.30
N ASP A 221 -9.53 9.92 -6.45
CA ASP A 221 -9.45 9.17 -7.71
C ASP A 221 -10.69 8.28 -7.90
N ASP A 222 -11.27 8.27 -9.10
CA ASP A 222 -12.51 7.53 -9.39
C ASP A 222 -12.33 6.00 -9.21
N ASP A 223 -11.15 5.45 -9.53
CA ASP A 223 -10.83 4.04 -9.35
C ASP A 223 -10.56 3.70 -7.88
N GLY A 224 -9.83 4.56 -7.18
CA GLY A 224 -9.59 4.45 -5.74
C GLY A 224 -10.87 4.53 -4.92
N GLU A 225 -11.78 5.48 -5.21
CA GLU A 225 -13.09 5.60 -4.54
C GLU A 225 -13.90 4.32 -4.73
N LEU A 226 -14.00 3.80 -5.96
CA LEU A 226 -14.74 2.56 -6.23
C LEU A 226 -14.12 1.37 -5.52
N LEU A 227 -12.80 1.22 -5.57
CA LEU A 227 -12.08 0.11 -4.95
C LEU A 227 -12.31 0.08 -3.43
N LEU A 228 -12.19 1.23 -2.77
CA LEU A 228 -12.33 1.35 -1.32
C LEU A 228 -13.79 1.29 -0.85
N SER A 229 -14.74 1.80 -1.64
CA SER A 229 -16.16 1.82 -1.27
C SER A 229 -16.82 0.45 -1.20
N GLU A 230 -16.32 -0.51 -1.99
CA GLU A 230 -16.80 -1.89 -2.03
C GLU A 230 -15.98 -2.82 -1.10
N LEU A 231 -14.86 -2.34 -0.56
CA LEU A 231 -14.05 -3.10 0.35
C LEU A 231 -14.75 -3.21 1.72
N GLU A 232 -14.95 -4.44 2.18
CA GLU A 232 -15.48 -4.65 3.53
C GLU A 232 -14.40 -4.38 4.60
N SER A 233 -14.84 -3.93 5.77
CA SER A 233 -13.94 -3.80 6.92
C SER A 233 -13.44 -5.18 7.35
N GLY A 234 -12.13 -5.33 7.49
CA GLY A 234 -11.50 -6.52 8.05
C GLY A 234 -10.19 -6.14 8.74
N GLY A 235 -9.71 -6.99 9.64
CA GLY A 235 -8.46 -6.76 10.38
C GLY A 235 -7.19 -6.95 9.56
N ALA A 236 -7.30 -7.30 8.27
CA ALA A 236 -6.24 -7.10 7.29
C ALA A 236 -6.85 -6.69 5.95
N ALA A 237 -6.18 -5.77 5.26
CA ALA A 237 -6.58 -5.36 3.92
C ALA A 237 -5.35 -5.07 3.05
N PHE A 238 -5.47 -5.32 1.76
CA PHE A 238 -4.49 -4.95 0.75
C PHE A 238 -5.24 -4.35 -0.44
N GLY A 239 -4.66 -3.33 -1.07
CA GLY A 239 -5.20 -2.77 -2.30
C GLY A 239 -4.08 -2.36 -3.24
N ILE A 240 -4.34 -2.46 -4.54
CA ILE A 240 -3.46 -2.03 -5.60
C ILE A 240 -4.27 -1.40 -6.73
N LEU A 241 -3.79 -0.29 -7.24
CA LEU A 241 -4.21 0.34 -8.49
C LEU A 241 -3.02 0.31 -9.46
N THR A 242 -3.30 -0.01 -10.71
CA THR A 242 -2.31 -0.06 -11.79
C THR A 242 -2.90 0.56 -13.05
N GLN A 243 -2.05 0.83 -14.04
CA GLN A 243 -2.53 0.99 -15.41
C GLN A 243 -3.38 -0.23 -15.86
N PRO A 244 -4.34 -0.03 -16.79
CA PRO A 244 -5.17 -1.12 -17.30
C PRO A 244 -4.35 -2.29 -17.84
N ARG A 245 -4.68 -3.52 -17.43
CA ARG A 245 -4.03 -4.72 -17.98
C ARG A 245 -4.50 -5.02 -19.40
N THR A 246 -3.85 -4.40 -20.38
CA THR A 246 -4.15 -4.56 -21.80
C THR A 246 -2.89 -4.94 -22.59
N VAL A 247 -3.08 -5.41 -23.82
CA VAL A 247 -1.94 -5.71 -24.70
C VAL A 247 -1.21 -4.41 -25.05
N GLU A 248 -1.94 -3.32 -25.21
CA GLU A 248 -1.42 -2.01 -25.54
C GLU A 248 -0.51 -1.46 -24.44
N ASN A 249 -0.95 -1.44 -23.17
CA ASN A 249 -0.13 -0.93 -22.07
C ASN A 249 1.14 -1.75 -21.85
N GLU A 250 1.04 -3.08 -21.89
CA GLU A 250 2.21 -3.97 -21.80
C GLU A 250 3.21 -3.81 -22.96
N LEU A 251 2.78 -3.24 -24.09
CA LEU A 251 3.67 -2.89 -25.19
C LEU A 251 4.29 -1.51 -25.03
N GLU A 252 3.57 -0.56 -24.43
CA GLU A 252 4.10 0.77 -24.09
C GLU A 252 5.30 0.62 -23.15
N ASP A 253 5.25 -0.30 -22.19
CA ASP A 253 6.38 -0.65 -21.30
C ASP A 253 7.62 -1.19 -22.04
N GLN A 254 7.43 -1.74 -23.24
CA GLN A 254 8.48 -2.46 -23.98
C GLN A 254 8.99 -1.71 -25.21
N TYR A 255 8.23 -0.73 -25.71
CA TYR A 255 8.48 -0.06 -26.99
C TYR A 255 8.10 1.42 -26.92
N ASP A 256 8.98 2.29 -27.41
CA ASP A 256 8.68 3.72 -27.64
C ASP A 256 7.48 3.93 -28.60
N ASP A 257 7.22 2.95 -29.49
CA ASP A 257 6.04 2.91 -30.36
C ASP A 257 5.44 1.48 -30.35
N PRO A 258 4.31 1.25 -29.67
CA PRO A 258 3.64 -0.05 -29.62
C PRO A 258 3.28 -0.64 -31.00
N ASP A 259 3.15 0.20 -32.03
CA ASP A 259 2.87 -0.25 -33.40
C ASP A 259 4.08 -0.95 -34.07
N ASP A 260 5.28 -0.80 -33.51
CA ASP A 260 6.48 -1.51 -33.99
C ASP A 260 6.54 -2.99 -33.54
N ALA A 261 5.72 -3.37 -32.56
CA ALA A 261 5.62 -4.75 -32.09
C ALA A 261 5.01 -5.68 -33.15
N SER A 262 5.60 -6.87 -33.32
CA SER A 262 5.08 -7.88 -34.23
C SER A 262 3.81 -8.55 -33.70
N GLU A 263 3.01 -9.13 -34.60
CA GLU A 263 1.83 -9.91 -34.22
C GLU A 263 2.17 -11.10 -33.30
N GLU A 264 3.37 -11.66 -33.44
CA GLU A 264 3.84 -12.77 -32.57
C GLU A 264 4.08 -12.29 -31.14
N GLU A 265 4.61 -11.07 -30.95
CA GLU A 265 4.80 -10.44 -29.63
C GLU A 265 3.45 -10.05 -29.02
N ARG A 266 2.55 -9.47 -29.82
CA ARG A 266 1.17 -9.15 -29.40
C ARG A 266 0.39 -10.38 -28.93
N GLU A 267 0.49 -11.49 -29.66
CA GLU A 267 -0.16 -12.75 -29.26
C GLU A 267 0.47 -13.32 -27.98
N ALA A 268 1.79 -13.22 -27.81
CA ALA A 268 2.45 -13.69 -26.59
C ALA A 268 2.00 -12.93 -25.33
N ILE A 269 1.76 -11.62 -25.45
CA ILE A 269 1.19 -10.82 -24.34
C ILE A 269 -0.27 -11.22 -24.09
N ARG A 270 -1.07 -11.35 -25.16
CA ARG A 270 -2.47 -11.79 -25.07
C ARG A 270 -2.62 -13.17 -24.41
N ASP A 271 -1.70 -14.10 -24.69
CA ASP A 271 -1.69 -15.43 -24.07
C ASP A 271 -1.29 -15.41 -22.58
N ARG A 272 -0.66 -14.32 -22.10
CA ARG A 272 -0.22 -14.15 -20.71
C ARG A 272 -1.30 -13.47 -19.86
N ILE A 273 -2.02 -12.50 -20.40
CA ILE A 273 -3.14 -11.84 -19.71
C ILE A 273 -4.33 -12.80 -19.71
N GLU A 274 -4.76 -13.24 -18.54
CA GLU A 274 -5.95 -14.09 -18.47
C GLU A 274 -7.22 -13.30 -18.82
N ASP A 275 -8.24 -13.99 -19.35
CA ASP A 275 -9.49 -13.34 -19.78
C ASP A 275 -10.15 -12.51 -18.66
N TRP A 276 -9.98 -12.93 -17.39
CA TRP A 276 -10.52 -12.21 -16.23
C TRP A 276 -9.68 -10.99 -15.82
N GLU A 277 -8.41 -10.91 -16.24
CA GLU A 277 -7.49 -9.81 -15.92
C GLU A 277 -7.55 -8.69 -16.96
N TYR A 278 -8.09 -8.96 -18.15
CA TYR A 278 -8.09 -7.98 -19.22
C TYR A 278 -8.86 -6.71 -18.83
N GLY A 279 -8.21 -5.55 -18.92
CA GLY A 279 -8.77 -4.26 -18.53
C GLY A 279 -8.84 -4.04 -17.01
N LEU A 280 -8.28 -4.92 -16.18
CA LEU A 280 -8.21 -4.72 -14.73
C LEU A 280 -7.32 -3.51 -14.41
N VAL A 281 -7.82 -2.58 -13.59
CA VAL A 281 -7.12 -1.37 -13.12
C VAL A 281 -6.91 -1.37 -11.61
N GLY A 282 -7.69 -2.15 -10.87
CA GLY A 282 -7.60 -2.18 -9.42
C GLY A 282 -7.99 -3.52 -8.83
N GLN A 283 -7.32 -3.91 -7.76
CA GLN A 283 -7.66 -5.08 -6.96
C GLN A 283 -7.48 -4.75 -5.47
N ALA A 284 -8.46 -5.13 -4.66
CA ALA A 284 -8.36 -5.03 -3.22
C ALA A 284 -8.88 -6.30 -2.56
N ARG A 285 -8.33 -6.62 -1.40
CA ARG A 285 -8.70 -7.77 -0.60
C ARG A 285 -8.77 -7.38 0.85
N SER A 286 -9.87 -7.68 1.52
CA SER A 286 -10.01 -7.63 2.97
C SER A 286 -10.18 -9.04 3.53
N GLN A 287 -9.71 -9.23 4.76
CA GLN A 287 -9.75 -10.49 5.47
C GLN A 287 -10.17 -10.28 6.93
N ASP A 288 -11.04 -11.15 7.43
CA ASP A 288 -11.40 -11.21 8.85
C ASP A 288 -11.22 -12.64 9.38
N VAL A 289 -10.36 -12.80 10.39
CA VAL A 289 -10.01 -14.11 10.94
C VAL A 289 -10.89 -14.45 12.14
N ASP A 290 -11.76 -15.45 11.99
CA ASP A 290 -12.61 -15.97 13.07
C ASP A 290 -11.95 -17.10 13.90
N GLY A 291 -10.74 -17.48 13.48
CA GLY A 291 -9.86 -18.48 14.07
C GLY A 291 -9.72 -19.78 13.27
N SER A 292 -10.83 -20.37 12.81
CA SER A 292 -10.75 -21.59 11.98
C SER A 292 -10.96 -21.33 10.50
N THR A 293 -11.70 -20.26 10.22
CA THR A 293 -12.07 -19.75 8.92
C THR A 293 -11.69 -18.27 8.85
N THR A 294 -11.45 -17.82 7.62
CA THR A 294 -11.19 -16.43 7.31
C THR A 294 -12.20 -16.02 6.27
N ASP A 295 -13.02 -15.03 6.62
CA ASP A 295 -13.89 -14.36 5.66
C ASP A 295 -13.00 -13.54 4.72
N ILE A 296 -13.20 -13.69 3.42
CA ILE A 296 -12.49 -12.91 2.39
C ILE A 296 -13.50 -12.12 1.58
N CYS A 297 -13.15 -10.87 1.30
CA CYS A 297 -13.80 -10.04 0.29
C CYS A 297 -12.71 -9.50 -0.65
N GLU A 298 -12.84 -9.80 -1.94
CA GLU A 298 -11.96 -9.31 -3.00
C GLU A 298 -12.76 -8.46 -3.98
N VAL A 299 -12.27 -7.26 -4.25
CA VAL A 299 -12.85 -6.28 -5.16
C VAL A 299 -11.92 -6.15 -6.36
N PHE A 300 -12.49 -6.18 -7.56
CA PHE A 300 -11.79 -6.01 -8.82
C PHE A 300 -12.43 -4.86 -9.59
N VAL A 301 -11.66 -3.83 -9.92
CA VAL A 301 -12.10 -2.68 -10.70
C VAL A 301 -11.50 -2.77 -12.10
N TYR A 302 -12.35 -2.58 -13.11
CA TYR A 302 -11.98 -2.62 -14.52
C TYR A 302 -12.09 -1.24 -15.18
N GLU A 303 -11.35 -1.02 -16.26
CA GLU A 303 -11.43 0.20 -17.08
C GLU A 303 -12.85 0.41 -17.61
N SER A 304 -13.55 -0.67 -17.97
CA SER A 304 -14.94 -0.62 -18.43
C SER A 304 -15.83 -1.76 -17.95
N GLU A 305 -17.15 -1.50 -17.89
CA GLU A 305 -18.18 -2.54 -17.61
C GLU A 305 -18.12 -3.71 -18.61
N GLY A 306 -17.61 -3.49 -19.82
CA GLY A 306 -17.48 -4.55 -20.83
C GLY A 306 -16.39 -5.57 -20.52
N GLU A 307 -15.45 -5.22 -19.64
CA GLU A 307 -14.29 -6.03 -19.28
C GLU A 307 -14.48 -6.76 -17.94
N ALA A 308 -15.42 -6.31 -17.12
CA ALA A 308 -15.85 -6.98 -15.89
C ALA A 308 -16.60 -8.30 -16.18
N ASP A 309 -15.88 -9.33 -16.64
CA ASP A 309 -16.44 -10.65 -16.97
C ASP A 309 -16.48 -11.57 -15.75
N SER A 310 -17.64 -11.56 -15.06
CA SER A 310 -17.90 -12.44 -13.92
C SER A 310 -17.80 -13.94 -14.24
N ASP A 311 -18.11 -14.36 -15.47
CA ASP A 311 -18.04 -15.78 -15.85
C ASP A 311 -16.57 -16.20 -15.98
N ALA A 312 -15.71 -15.34 -16.54
CA ALA A 312 -14.27 -15.57 -16.64
C ALA A 312 -13.61 -15.61 -15.24
N LEU A 313 -13.94 -14.67 -14.37
CA LEU A 313 -13.47 -14.65 -12.98
C LEU A 313 -13.93 -15.92 -12.23
N GLN A 314 -15.19 -16.31 -12.40
CA GLN A 314 -15.71 -17.55 -11.79
C GLN A 314 -14.92 -18.78 -12.28
N GLU A 315 -14.67 -18.91 -13.58
CA GLU A 315 -13.90 -20.04 -14.11
C GLU A 315 -12.47 -20.06 -13.55
N HIS A 316 -11.84 -18.89 -13.40
CA HIS A 316 -10.51 -18.77 -12.81
C HIS A 316 -10.51 -19.21 -11.34
N VAL A 317 -11.43 -18.70 -10.52
CA VAL A 317 -11.58 -19.08 -9.10
C VAL A 317 -11.85 -20.59 -8.96
N GLU A 318 -12.75 -21.17 -9.77
CA GLU A 318 -13.04 -22.61 -9.73
C GLU A 318 -11.83 -23.48 -10.08
N ARG A 319 -10.94 -22.99 -10.95
CA ARG A 319 -9.72 -23.68 -11.37
C ARG A 319 -8.63 -23.62 -10.31
N ASN A 320 -8.58 -22.53 -9.53
CA ASN A 320 -7.47 -22.23 -8.62
C ASN A 320 -7.83 -22.38 -7.13
N ARG A 321 -9.09 -22.47 -6.72
CA ARG A 321 -9.47 -22.61 -5.29
C ARG A 321 -8.94 -23.86 -4.56
N ASP A 322 -8.38 -24.82 -5.29
CA ASP A 322 -7.75 -26.03 -4.75
C ASP A 322 -6.22 -26.05 -4.97
N ILE A 323 -5.64 -24.96 -5.49
CA ILE A 323 -4.25 -24.84 -5.93
C ILE A 323 -3.71 -23.44 -5.59
N GLY A 324 -2.80 -23.34 -4.62
CA GLY A 324 -2.17 -22.08 -4.23
C GLY A 324 -2.61 -21.61 -2.85
N ASP A 325 -2.42 -20.32 -2.57
CA ASP A 325 -2.67 -19.73 -1.25
C ASP A 325 -3.81 -18.70 -1.31
N ASP A 326 -4.00 -18.01 -2.44
CA ASP A 326 -4.94 -16.87 -2.54
C ASP A 326 -6.41 -17.27 -2.34
N TRP A 327 -6.89 -18.33 -3.00
CA TRP A 327 -8.28 -18.83 -2.85
C TRP A 327 -8.33 -20.27 -2.35
N ALA A 328 -7.24 -20.76 -1.75
CA ALA A 328 -7.21 -22.15 -1.33
C ALA A 328 -8.30 -22.44 -0.31
N THR A 329 -9.05 -23.50 -0.58
CA THR A 329 -10.19 -23.95 0.23
C THR A 329 -11.36 -22.98 0.26
N LEU A 330 -11.48 -22.08 -0.71
CA LEU A 330 -12.62 -21.17 -0.83
C LEU A 330 -13.94 -21.95 -0.95
N GLU A 331 -14.77 -21.81 0.08
CA GLU A 331 -16.08 -22.40 0.24
C GLU A 331 -17.15 -21.28 0.31
N ASP A 332 -18.39 -21.65 -0.04
CA ASP A 332 -19.57 -20.77 0.06
C ASP A 332 -19.45 -19.38 -0.60
N TYR A 333 -18.60 -19.25 -1.63
CA TYR A 333 -18.34 -17.98 -2.30
C TYR A 333 -19.43 -17.53 -3.28
N SER A 334 -19.46 -16.22 -3.54
CA SER A 334 -20.25 -15.55 -4.57
C SER A 334 -19.41 -14.50 -5.30
N ILE A 335 -19.73 -14.28 -6.57
CA ILE A 335 -19.22 -13.16 -7.36
C ILE A 335 -20.43 -12.29 -7.71
N ASP A 336 -20.43 -11.07 -7.21
CA ASP A 336 -21.38 -10.03 -7.55
C ASP A 336 -20.73 -9.04 -8.54
N ALA A 337 -21.54 -8.46 -9.43
CA ALA A 337 -21.08 -7.50 -10.43
C ALA A 337 -21.89 -6.20 -10.30
N ASP A 338 -21.20 -5.07 -10.19
CA ASP A 338 -21.79 -3.74 -10.24
C ASP A 338 -21.01 -2.82 -11.19
N GLY A 339 -21.59 -2.56 -12.37
CA GLY A 339 -20.94 -1.79 -13.42
C GLY A 339 -19.60 -2.39 -13.82
N ARG A 340 -18.51 -1.67 -13.57
CA ARG A 340 -17.13 -2.09 -13.87
C ARG A 340 -16.42 -2.76 -12.69
N VAL A 341 -17.16 -3.12 -11.63
CA VAL A 341 -16.62 -3.74 -10.42
C VAL A 341 -17.13 -5.17 -10.29
N LEU A 342 -16.24 -6.11 -9.97
CA LEU A 342 -16.58 -7.46 -9.53
C LEU A 342 -16.19 -7.63 -8.07
N ILE A 343 -17.05 -8.26 -7.29
CA ILE A 343 -16.85 -8.48 -5.85
C ILE A 343 -16.97 -9.97 -5.57
N LEU A 344 -15.86 -10.59 -5.16
CA LEU A 344 -15.77 -11.98 -4.74
C LEU A 344 -15.79 -12.04 -3.21
N THR A 345 -16.83 -12.63 -2.63
CA THR A 345 -16.91 -12.88 -1.19
C THR A 345 -16.93 -14.37 -0.91
N GLY A 346 -16.28 -14.85 0.15
CA GLY A 346 -16.39 -16.24 0.58
C GLY A 346 -15.58 -16.56 1.84
N GLU A 347 -15.53 -17.84 2.20
CA GLU A 347 -14.82 -18.32 3.39
C GLU A 347 -13.68 -19.26 2.97
N VAL A 348 -12.49 -19.04 3.52
CA VAL A 348 -11.35 -19.99 3.40
C VAL A 348 -10.98 -20.54 4.76
N ARG A 349 -10.27 -21.68 4.81
CA ARG A 349 -9.67 -22.13 6.06
C ARG A 349 -8.47 -21.26 6.38
N THR A 350 -8.40 -20.72 7.58
CA THR A 350 -7.30 -19.83 8.01
C THR A 350 -5.92 -20.45 7.77
N ARG A 351 -5.75 -21.75 8.03
CA ARG A 351 -4.49 -22.51 7.78
C ARG A 351 -4.11 -22.71 6.31
N ALA A 352 -4.98 -22.33 5.38
CA ALA A 352 -4.68 -22.36 3.96
C ALA A 352 -4.07 -21.02 3.50
N LEU A 353 -4.22 -19.95 4.28
CA LEU A 353 -3.66 -18.63 4.00
C LEU A 353 -2.27 -18.42 4.62
N PHE A 354 -1.90 -19.21 5.65
CA PHE A 354 -0.71 -19.01 6.48
C PHE A 354 0.14 -20.27 6.64
#